data_AF-A0A8X6S9Q6-F1
#
_entry.id   AF-A0A8X6S9Q6-F1
#
_cell.length_a   1.000
_cell.length_b   1.000
_cell.length_c   1.000
_cell.angle_alpha   90.00
_cell.angle_beta   90.00
_cell.angle_gamma   90.00
#
_symmetry.space_group_name_H-M   'P 1'
#
loop_
_entity.id
_entity.type
_entity.pdbx_description
1 polymer ?
#
loop_
_entity_poly.entity_id
_entity_poly.type
_entity_poly.pdbx_seq_one_letter_code
_entity_poly.pdbx_strand_id
1 'polypeptide(L)'
;MAKEAVIRIQAEWSSEMQEKYSKTIQFYEENKILKVRSRFILGEDAEDFVRPTVLPDHPIVRRLIEYTHKTLQHAGVQTILSHLRERFWIPRGRRIVREVLHKCLTCKRYSSKPLVPDCSAPLPVDRINRVASCEVTGADLAGPIYLKGG
;
A
#
# COMPACT_ATOMS: atom_id res chain seq x y z
N MET A 1 19.08 9.88 -18.64
CA MET A 1 18.62 8.75 -17.79
C MET A 1 17.26 9.03 -17.13
N ALA A 2 17.18 9.76 -16.00
CA ALA A 2 15.90 9.92 -15.28
C ALA A 2 14.85 10.80 -16.01
N LYS A 3 15.28 11.93 -16.60
CA LYS A 3 14.38 12.84 -17.34
C LYS A 3 13.78 12.19 -18.59
N GLU A 4 14.55 11.40 -19.32
CA GLU A 4 14.09 10.69 -20.52
C GLU A 4 13.01 9.65 -20.20
N ALA A 5 13.15 8.93 -19.09
CA ALA A 5 12.13 7.99 -18.64
C ALA A 5 10.79 8.69 -18.34
N VAL A 6 10.83 9.86 -17.71
CA VAL A 6 9.63 10.67 -17.45
C VAL A 6 8.97 11.11 -18.76
N ILE A 7 9.76 11.63 -19.71
CA ILE A 7 9.24 12.06 -21.02
C ILE A 7 8.54 10.89 -21.73
N ARG A 8 9.15 9.70 -21.74
CA ARG A 8 8.53 8.50 -22.33
C ARG A 8 7.20 8.13 -21.66
N ILE A 9 7.18 8.11 -20.32
CA ILE A 9 5.96 7.78 -19.56
C ILE A 9 4.86 8.81 -19.84
N GLN A 10 5.21 10.09 -19.96
CA GLN A 10 4.25 11.16 -20.26
C GLN A 10 3.76 11.13 -21.71
N ALA A 11 4.60 10.72 -22.66
CA ALA A 11 4.21 10.56 -24.06
C ALA A 11 3.15 9.46 -24.25
N GLU A 12 3.16 8.43 -23.41
CA GLU A 12 2.13 7.38 -23.38
C GLU A 12 0.80 7.86 -22.75
N TRP A 13 0.76 9.07 -22.18
CA TRP A 13 -0.42 9.59 -21.50
C TRP A 13 -1.41 10.23 -22.47
N SER A 14 -2.62 9.66 -22.55
CA SER A 14 -3.68 10.15 -23.46
C SER A 14 -4.09 11.61 -23.19
N SER A 15 -4.26 12.36 -24.28
CA SER A 15 -4.75 13.75 -24.30
C SER A 15 -6.12 13.89 -23.62
N GLU A 16 -6.99 12.87 -23.71
CA GLU A 16 -8.31 12.86 -23.07
C GLU A 16 -8.22 12.95 -21.53
N MET A 17 -7.19 12.33 -20.95
CA MET A 17 -6.97 12.41 -19.50
C MET A 17 -6.49 13.80 -19.09
N GLN A 18 -5.69 14.48 -19.92
CA GLN A 18 -5.24 15.84 -19.65
C GLN A 18 -6.43 16.81 -19.66
N GLU A 19 -7.31 16.69 -20.65
CA GLU A 19 -8.49 17.53 -20.78
C GLU A 19 -9.48 17.32 -19.63
N LYS A 20 -9.65 16.09 -19.15
CA LYS A 20 -10.45 15.78 -17.95
C LYS A 20 -9.99 16.57 -16.72
N TYR A 21 -8.68 16.79 -16.58
CA TYR A 21 -8.11 17.48 -15.41
C TYR A 21 -7.87 18.98 -15.65
N SER A 22 -7.98 19.46 -16.88
CA SER A 22 -7.75 20.86 -17.27
C SER A 22 -8.54 21.88 -16.45
N LYS A 23 -9.77 21.55 -16.05
CA LYS A 23 -10.65 22.41 -15.25
C LYS A 23 -10.22 22.54 -13.79
N THR A 24 -9.47 21.56 -13.27
CA THR A 24 -9.11 21.50 -11.83
C THR A 24 -7.62 21.75 -11.61
N ILE A 25 -6.78 21.43 -12.60
CA ILE A 25 -5.33 21.46 -12.50
C ILE A 25 -4.77 22.24 -13.68
N GLN A 26 -3.92 23.22 -13.39
CA GLN A 26 -3.20 23.97 -14.40
C GLN A 26 -1.91 23.22 -14.73
N PHE A 27 -1.88 22.62 -15.92
CA PHE A 27 -0.68 21.99 -16.47
C PHE A 27 0.12 23.01 -17.28
N TYR A 28 1.43 22.86 -17.28
CA TYR A 28 2.32 23.53 -18.22
C TYR A 28 3.47 22.60 -18.57
N GLU A 29 4.09 22.84 -19.72
CA GLU A 29 5.20 22.04 -20.21
C GLU A 29 6.49 22.83 -20.07
N GLU A 30 7.51 22.17 -19.50
CA GLU A 30 8.85 22.73 -19.34
C GLU A 30 9.86 21.67 -19.74
N ASN A 31 10.74 21.97 -20.70
CA ASN A 31 11.75 21.02 -21.21
C ASN A 31 11.15 19.68 -21.70
N LYS A 32 9.97 19.71 -22.34
CA LYS A 32 9.19 18.53 -22.78
C LYS A 32 8.67 17.64 -21.63
N ILE A 33 8.66 18.17 -20.41
CA ILE A 33 8.12 17.50 -19.24
C ILE A 33 6.88 18.25 -18.79
N LEU A 34 5.79 17.53 -18.66
CA LEU A 34 4.56 18.09 -18.14
C LEU A 34 4.63 18.22 -16.62
N LYS A 35 4.36 19.43 -16.12
CA LYS A 35 4.37 19.78 -14.70
C LYS A 35 3.04 20.42 -14.30
N VAL A 36 2.78 20.45 -12.99
CA VAL A 36 1.62 21.15 -12.42
C VAL A 36 2.06 22.49 -11.85
N ARG A 37 1.29 23.54 -12.14
CA ARG A 37 1.43 24.82 -11.46
C ARG A 37 0.69 24.74 -10.13
N SER A 38 1.45 24.66 -9.04
CA SER A 38 0.86 24.73 -7.70
C SER A 38 0.46 26.16 -7.34
N ARG A 39 -0.30 26.34 -6.25
CA ARG A 39 -0.59 27.68 -5.71
C ARG A 39 0.59 28.25 -4.89
N PHE A 40 1.61 27.45 -4.61
CA PHE A 40 2.79 27.82 -3.82
C PHE A 40 3.88 28.51 -4.66
N ILE A 41 3.49 29.24 -5.71
CA ILE A 41 4.40 29.76 -6.74
C ILE A 41 5.45 30.75 -6.16
N LEU A 42 5.12 31.39 -5.03
CA LEU A 42 5.96 32.34 -4.31
C LEU A 42 6.67 31.71 -3.09
N GLY A 43 6.53 30.40 -2.87
CA GLY A 43 7.22 29.71 -1.78
C GLY A 43 8.72 29.58 -2.06
N GLU A 44 9.51 29.62 -1.00
CA GLU A 44 10.96 29.32 -1.02
C GLU A 44 11.26 27.82 -1.01
N ASP A 45 10.21 26.98 -1.13
CA ASP A 45 10.33 25.54 -1.14
C ASP A 45 11.07 25.02 -2.38
N ALA A 46 11.49 23.76 -2.31
CA ALA A 46 12.17 23.09 -3.40
C ALA A 46 11.37 23.18 -4.72
N GLU A 47 12.10 23.32 -5.83
CA GLU A 47 11.55 23.38 -7.19
C GLU A 47 10.53 22.27 -7.48
N ASP A 48 10.88 21.04 -7.12
CA ASP A 48 10.04 19.85 -7.30
C ASP A 48 8.74 19.92 -6.49
N PHE A 49 8.72 20.65 -5.37
CA PHE A 49 7.55 20.83 -4.51
C PHE A 49 6.63 21.92 -5.05
N VAL A 50 7.20 23.06 -5.45
CA VAL A 50 6.46 24.17 -6.04
C VAL A 50 5.89 23.79 -7.41
N ARG A 51 6.65 23.00 -8.18
CA ARG A 51 6.39 22.64 -9.57
C ARG A 51 6.50 21.13 -9.79
N PRO A 52 5.59 20.33 -9.19
CA PRO A 52 5.69 18.88 -9.23
C PRO A 52 5.47 18.32 -10.63
N THR A 53 6.25 17.28 -10.94
CA THR A 53 6.22 16.61 -12.24
C THR A 53 5.04 15.67 -12.32
N VAL A 54 4.28 15.70 -13.42
CA VAL A 54 3.12 14.81 -13.59
C VAL A 54 3.59 13.40 -13.88
N LEU A 55 3.13 12.42 -13.10
CA LEU A 55 3.39 11.01 -13.36
C LEU A 55 2.06 10.27 -13.61
N PRO A 56 1.74 9.90 -14.86
CA PRO A 56 0.53 9.14 -15.18
C PRO A 56 0.58 7.71 -14.63
N ASP A 57 -0.54 6.98 -14.71
CA ASP A 57 -0.60 5.59 -14.26
C ASP A 57 0.28 4.72 -15.17
N HIS A 58 1.41 4.25 -14.64
CA HIS A 58 2.38 3.43 -15.34
C HIS A 58 3.00 2.41 -14.37
N PRO A 59 3.41 1.20 -14.83
CA PRO A 59 4.04 0.19 -13.96
C PRO A 59 5.21 0.71 -13.12
N ILE A 60 6.01 1.63 -13.67
CA ILE A 60 7.14 2.26 -12.95
C ILE A 60 6.63 3.09 -11.75
N VAL A 61 5.50 3.80 -11.89
CA VAL A 61 4.91 4.57 -10.78
C VAL A 61 4.45 3.65 -9.67
N ARG A 62 3.93 2.46 -10.01
CA ARG A 62 3.58 1.45 -8.99
C ARG A 62 4.81 0.96 -8.24
N ARG A 63 5.92 0.71 -8.94
CA ARG A 63 7.20 0.36 -8.31
C ARG A 63 7.75 1.47 -7.43
N LEU A 64 7.62 2.73 -7.87
CA LEU A 64 7.97 3.89 -7.04
C LEU A 64 7.16 3.92 -5.74
N ILE A 65 5.84 3.73 -5.82
CA ILE A 65 4.96 3.66 -4.64
C ILE A 65 5.36 2.50 -3.73
N GLU A 66 5.65 1.31 -4.28
CA GLU A 66 6.12 0.15 -3.51
C GLU A 66 7.44 0.45 -2.78
N TYR A 67 8.38 1.10 -3.46
CA TYR A 67 9.66 1.52 -2.89
C TYR A 67 9.46 2.53 -1.76
N THR A 68 8.66 3.58 -1.99
CA THR A 68 8.34 4.58 -0.96
C THR A 68 7.61 3.96 0.22
N HIS A 69 6.68 3.04 0.00
CA HIS A 69 5.97 2.32 1.05
C HIS A 69 6.93 1.54 1.96
N LYS A 70 7.94 0.86 1.40
CA LYS A 70 8.96 0.14 2.17
C LYS A 70 9.93 1.08 2.87
N THR A 71 10.36 2.14 2.19
CA THR A 71 11.31 3.12 2.75
C THR A 71 10.71 3.86 3.95
N LEU A 72 9.42 4.19 3.89
CA LEU A 72 8.66 4.82 4.98
C LEU A 72 8.08 3.81 5.98
N GLN A 73 8.70 2.63 6.14
CA GLN A 73 8.32 1.63 7.15
C GLN A 73 6.84 1.27 7.13
N HIS A 74 6.32 0.94 5.95
CA HIS A 74 4.93 0.54 5.74
C HIS A 74 3.88 1.61 6.10
N ALA A 75 4.24 2.88 5.97
CA ALA A 75 3.34 4.00 6.22
C ALA A 75 2.01 3.90 5.44
N GLY A 76 0.98 4.53 6.02
CA GLY A 76 -0.37 4.54 5.46
C GLY A 76 -0.49 5.35 4.16
N VAL A 77 -1.66 5.24 3.54
CA VAL A 77 -1.96 5.87 2.24
C VAL A 77 -1.71 7.38 2.24
N GLN A 78 -2.10 8.09 3.30
CA GLN A 78 -1.95 9.56 3.34
C GLN A 78 -0.49 9.98 3.40
N THR A 79 0.30 9.35 4.27
CA THR A 79 1.72 9.65 4.42
C THR A 79 2.47 9.45 3.11
N ILE A 80 2.21 8.35 2.42
CA ILE A 80 2.83 8.08 1.11
C ILE A 80 2.38 9.09 0.07
N LEU A 81 1.09 9.45 0.05
CA LEU A 81 0.61 10.48 -0.88
C LEU A 81 1.25 11.84 -0.63
N SER A 82 1.40 12.26 0.63
CA SER A 82 2.06 13.51 0.98
C SER A 82 3.52 13.50 0.56
N HIS A 83 4.25 12.44 0.90
CA HIS A 83 5.66 12.29 0.51
C HIS A 83 5.84 12.26 -1.02
N LEU A 84 4.96 11.60 -1.77
CA LEU A 84 5.04 11.61 -3.24
C LEU A 84 4.69 12.97 -3.83
N ARG A 85 3.76 13.71 -3.21
CA ARG A 85 3.34 15.06 -3.65
C ARG A 85 4.43 16.11 -3.52
N GLU A 86 5.45 15.87 -2.70
CA GLU A 86 6.60 16.77 -2.60
C GLU A 86 7.40 16.87 -3.90
N ARG A 87 7.23 15.91 -4.82
CA ARG A 87 7.99 15.88 -6.09
C ARG A 87 7.14 15.57 -7.31
N PHE A 88 6.06 14.82 -7.12
CA PHE A 88 5.27 14.25 -8.19
C PHE A 88 3.79 14.49 -8.02
N TRP A 89 3.14 14.81 -9.12
CA TRP A 89 1.68 14.84 -9.20
C TRP A 89 1.16 13.59 -9.92
N ILE A 90 0.57 12.66 -9.16
CA ILE A 90 0.04 11.41 -9.71
C ILE A 90 -1.49 11.51 -9.86
N PRO A 91 -2.05 11.51 -11.09
CA PRO A 91 -3.49 11.50 -11.31
C PRO A 91 -4.13 10.26 -10.68
N ARG A 92 -5.23 10.45 -9.94
CA ARG A 92 -5.86 9.37 -9.13
C ARG A 92 -4.87 8.68 -8.17
N GLY A 93 -3.83 9.38 -7.73
CA GLY A 93 -2.76 8.80 -6.91
C GLY A 93 -3.26 8.04 -5.69
N ARG A 94 -4.30 8.55 -4.99
CA ARG A 94 -4.89 7.85 -3.83
C ARG A 94 -5.41 6.46 -4.15
N ARG A 95 -5.99 6.27 -5.34
CA ARG A 95 -6.48 4.97 -5.79
C ARG A 95 -5.31 4.01 -6.02
N ILE A 96 -4.31 4.46 -6.77
CA ILE A 96 -3.12 3.66 -7.13
C ILE A 96 -2.33 3.28 -5.87
N VAL A 97 -2.10 4.23 -4.96
CA VAL A 97 -1.42 3.96 -3.68
C VAL A 97 -2.18 2.93 -2.86
N ARG A 98 -3.52 3.06 -2.75
CA ARG A 98 -4.33 2.08 -2.03
C ARG A 98 -4.23 0.68 -2.66
N GLU A 99 -4.28 0.56 -3.98
CA GLU A 99 -4.15 -0.71 -4.69
C GLU A 99 -2.79 -1.39 -4.43
N VAL A 100 -1.71 -0.61 -4.43
CA VAL A 100 -0.36 -1.10 -4.12
C VAL A 100 -0.26 -1.57 -2.67
N LEU A 101 -0.71 -0.75 -1.72
CA LEU A 101 -0.67 -1.07 -0.29
C LEU A 101 -1.53 -2.30 0.05
N HIS A 102 -2.67 -2.46 -0.62
CA HIS A 102 -3.54 -3.63 -0.43
C HIS A 102 -2.88 -4.94 -0.90
N LYS A 103 -1.84 -4.88 -1.75
CA LYS A 103 -1.06 -6.07 -2.16
C LYS A 103 0.10 -6.38 -1.21
N CYS A 104 0.43 -5.48 -0.28
CA CYS A 104 1.54 -5.66 0.65
C CYS A 104 1.23 -6.74 1.69
N LEU A 105 1.97 -7.86 1.67
CA LEU A 105 1.80 -8.98 2.59
C LEU A 105 2.08 -8.58 4.04
N THR A 106 3.10 -7.75 4.28
CA THR A 106 3.42 -7.24 5.62
C THR A 106 2.24 -6.49 6.20
N CYS A 107 1.70 -5.52 5.47
CA CYS A 107 0.53 -4.76 5.92
C CYS A 107 -0.71 -5.64 6.12
N LYS A 108 -0.95 -6.62 5.23
CA LYS A 108 -2.06 -7.57 5.40
C LYS A 108 -1.94 -8.37 6.70
N ARG A 109 -0.74 -8.82 7.06
CA ARG A 109 -0.48 -9.55 8.31
C ARG A 109 -0.72 -8.67 9.54
N TYR A 110 -0.28 -7.41 9.50
CA TYR A 110 -0.51 -6.49 10.62
C TYR A 110 -1.96 -5.99 10.71
N SER A 111 -2.68 -5.92 9.59
CA SER A 111 -4.08 -5.49 9.57
C SER A 111 -5.08 -6.63 9.74
N SER A 112 -4.63 -7.89 9.78
CA SER A 112 -5.53 -9.03 9.93
C SER A 112 -6.21 -8.98 11.28
N LYS A 113 -7.54 -9.05 11.29
CA LYS A 113 -8.30 -9.16 12.52
C LYS A 113 -8.18 -10.60 13.06
N PRO A 114 -8.19 -10.78 14.39
CA PRO A 114 -8.37 -12.10 14.98
C PRO A 114 -9.61 -12.75 14.38
N LEU A 115 -9.53 -14.05 14.12
CA LEU A 115 -10.72 -14.84 13.84
C LEU A 115 -11.55 -14.84 15.13
N VAL A 116 -12.54 -13.95 15.22
CA VAL A 116 -13.55 -14.00 16.26
C VAL A 116 -14.63 -14.94 15.71
N PRO A 117 -14.84 -16.14 16.30
CA PRO A 117 -15.94 -16.99 15.88
C PRO A 117 -17.25 -16.26 16.23
N ASP A 118 -18.05 -15.91 15.23
CA ASP A 118 -19.36 -15.26 15.44
C ASP A 118 -20.35 -16.17 16.19
N CYS A 119 -20.06 -17.48 16.23
CA CYS A 119 -20.69 -18.47 17.09
C CYS A 119 -19.62 -19.41 17.63
N SER A 120 -19.68 -19.74 18.93
CA SER A 120 -18.96 -20.89 19.48
C SER A 120 -19.32 -22.12 18.64
N ALA A 121 -18.32 -22.76 18.02
CA ALA A 121 -18.55 -24.00 17.30
C ALA A 121 -19.20 -25.03 18.25
N PRO A 122 -20.15 -25.86 17.77
CA PRO A 122 -20.74 -26.90 18.60
C PRO A 122 -19.64 -27.82 19.13
N LEU A 123 -19.75 -28.22 20.40
CA LEU A 123 -18.82 -29.17 20.98
C LEU A 123 -18.91 -30.51 20.23
N PRO A 124 -17.78 -31.23 20.03
CA PRO A 124 -17.80 -32.58 19.50
C PRO A 124 -18.71 -33.49 20.33
N VAL A 125 -19.38 -34.44 19.68
CA VAL A 125 -20.32 -35.37 20.32
C VAL A 125 -19.65 -36.13 21.49
N ASP A 126 -18.38 -36.49 21.33
CA ASP A 126 -17.56 -37.15 22.35
C ASP A 126 -17.42 -36.35 23.65
N ARG A 127 -17.59 -35.00 23.61
CA ARG A 127 -17.56 -34.14 24.80
C ARG A 127 -18.92 -33.98 25.48
N ILE A 128 -20.01 -34.41 24.84
CA ILE A 128 -21.39 -34.20 25.33
C ILE A 128 -22.03 -35.53 25.76
N ASN A 129 -21.62 -36.63 25.15
CA ASN A 129 -22.15 -37.96 25.46
C ASN A 129 -21.90 -38.33 26.93
N ARG A 130 -22.96 -38.80 27.59
CA ARG A 130 -22.86 -39.39 28.92
C ARG A 130 -22.31 -40.80 28.76
N VAL A 131 -21.07 -40.98 29.21
CA VAL A 131 -20.35 -42.25 29.22
C VAL A 131 -20.13 -42.72 30.66
N ALA A 132 -19.92 -44.02 30.85
CA ALA A 132 -19.55 -44.56 32.14
C ALA A 132 -18.19 -44.01 32.61
N SER A 133 -17.95 -44.05 33.92
CA SER A 133 -16.66 -43.61 34.49
C SER A 133 -15.51 -44.39 33.84
N CYS A 134 -14.49 -43.68 33.37
CA CYS A 134 -13.31 -44.23 32.69
C CYS A 134 -13.56 -44.92 31.32
N GLU A 135 -14.75 -44.79 30.72
CA GLU A 135 -15.05 -45.36 29.38
C GLU A 135 -14.28 -44.65 28.25
N VAL A 136 -14.11 -43.33 28.37
CA VAL A 136 -13.32 -42.51 27.43
C VAL A 136 -12.20 -41.83 28.19
N THR A 137 -10.96 -42.06 27.78
CA THR A 137 -9.76 -41.44 28.37
C THR A 137 -8.99 -40.68 27.30
N GLY A 138 -8.63 -39.42 27.59
CA GLY A 138 -7.75 -38.63 26.74
C GLY A 138 -6.29 -38.84 27.16
N ALA A 139 -5.43 -39.18 26.21
CA ALA A 139 -3.99 -39.16 26.40
C ALA A 139 -3.40 -38.01 25.58
N ASP A 140 -2.51 -37.24 26.19
CA ASP A 140 -1.74 -36.21 25.50
C ASP A 140 -0.27 -36.34 25.92
N LEU A 141 0.63 -36.02 25.01
CA LEU A 141 2.06 -36.02 25.27
C LEU A 141 2.50 -34.58 25.51
N ALA A 142 3.03 -34.32 26.70
CA ALA A 142 3.76 -33.09 26.92
C ALA A 142 5.01 -33.06 26.02
N GLY A 143 5.42 -31.86 25.59
CA GLY A 143 6.58 -31.63 24.74
C GLY A 143 7.90 -32.19 25.31
N PRO A 144 9.04 -32.01 24.62
CA PRO A 144 10.27 -32.71 24.92
C PRO A 144 10.67 -32.61 26.41
N ILE A 145 10.72 -33.76 27.06
CA ILE A 145 11.16 -33.90 28.46
C ILE A 145 12.67 -34.06 28.42
N TYR A 146 13.40 -33.01 28.77
CA TYR A 146 14.86 -33.08 28.85
C TYR A 146 15.28 -33.78 30.15
N LEU A 147 15.94 -34.92 30.03
CA LEU A 147 16.55 -35.61 31.16
C LEU A 147 17.84 -34.89 31.56
N LYS A 148 18.13 -34.85 32.87
CA LYS A 148 19.38 -34.29 33.37
C LYS A 148 20.53 -35.28 33.08
N GLY A 149 21.20 -35.11 31.94
CA GLY A 149 22.39 -35.90 31.57
C GLY A 149 22.55 -36.25 30.08
N GLY A 150 21.51 -36.06 29.26
CA GLY A 150 21.51 -36.50 27.85
C GLY A 150 20.79 -37.82 27.67
#